data_AF-A0A6I3AGH4-F1
#
_entry.id   AF-A0A6I3AGH4-F1
#
_cell.length_a   1.000
_cell.length_b   1.000
_cell.length_c   1.000
_cell.angle_alpha   90.00
_cell.angle_beta   90.00
_cell.angle_gamma   90.00
#
_symmetry.space_group_name_H-M   'P 1'
#
loop_
_entity.id
_entity.type
_entity.pdbx_description
1 polymer ?
#
loop_
_entity_poly.entity_id
_entity_poly.type
_entity_poly.pdbx_seq_one_letter_code
_entity_poly.pdbx_strand_id
1 'polypeptide(L)'
;MNVHLSQITPSIFSALGLSTAQDLLSVGPSPFGRELLFLIDGFGADVINNYSDAMPTISRLTKFGTVKTSFPSTTATSLATLTTGTLPGAHGMLGYTVQVPRSGGRILNALKWDERVDPVNWQPVPTLFERAAAENINVTHVAAKRYENTGFTRAVFRGAKYKGANVSADLIAETRAALKETPAFVYLYVNDLDAAGHSDGVGSEKWLAALSMIDQMFANLMKE
;
A
#
# COMPACT_ATOMS: atom_id res chain seq x y z
N MET A 1 -19.43 10.20 0.50
CA MET A 1 -19.18 9.02 1.36
C MET A 1 -17.91 9.31 2.17
N ASN A 2 -17.89 9.01 3.47
CA ASN A 2 -16.71 9.21 4.31
C ASN A 2 -15.81 7.98 4.21
N VAL A 3 -14.88 7.98 3.25
CA VAL A 3 -14.01 6.82 2.96
C VAL A 3 -12.82 6.82 3.91
N HIS A 4 -12.56 5.68 4.55
CA HIS A 4 -11.40 5.46 5.42
C HIS A 4 -10.49 4.36 4.84
N LEU A 5 -9.19 4.49 5.08
CA LEU A 5 -8.18 3.57 4.56
C LEU A 5 -8.46 2.09 4.91
N SER A 6 -8.97 1.83 6.11
CA SER A 6 -9.35 0.49 6.58
C SER A 6 -10.47 -0.17 5.77
N GLN A 7 -11.20 0.59 4.94
CA GLN A 7 -12.34 0.09 4.16
C GLN A 7 -11.94 -0.34 2.75
N ILE A 8 -10.78 0.10 2.25
CA ILE A 8 -10.37 -0.11 0.86
C ILE A 8 -10.12 -1.59 0.57
N THR A 9 -9.12 -2.16 1.25
CA THR A 9 -8.68 -3.53 0.97
C THR A 9 -9.72 -4.59 1.33
N PRO A 10 -10.52 -4.48 2.42
CA PRO A 10 -11.67 -5.37 2.61
C PRO A 10 -12.65 -5.33 1.45
N SER A 11 -12.96 -4.15 0.91
CA SER A 11 -13.91 -4.03 -0.20
C SER A 11 -13.37 -4.65 -1.48
N ILE A 12 -12.09 -4.44 -1.79
CA ILE A 12 -11.43 -5.07 -2.94
C ILE A 12 -11.40 -6.60 -2.79
N PHE A 13 -11.07 -7.13 -1.62
CA PHE A 13 -11.06 -8.58 -1.44
C PHE A 13 -12.46 -9.19 -1.41
N SER A 14 -13.47 -8.47 -0.91
CA SER A 14 -14.87 -8.87 -1.06
C SER A 14 -15.26 -8.96 -2.54
N ALA A 15 -14.82 -8.02 -3.37
CA ALA A 15 -15.04 -8.03 -4.82
C ALA A 15 -14.38 -9.24 -5.51
N LEU A 16 -13.25 -9.72 -4.98
CA LEU A 16 -12.54 -10.91 -5.42
C LEU A 16 -13.06 -12.23 -4.81
N GLY A 17 -14.09 -12.17 -3.97
CA GLY A 17 -14.74 -13.35 -3.39
C GLY A 17 -14.13 -13.88 -2.09
N LEU A 18 -13.30 -13.10 -1.39
CA LEU A 18 -12.80 -13.49 -0.06
C LEU A 18 -13.96 -13.58 0.94
N SER A 19 -14.28 -14.79 1.41
CA SER A 19 -15.49 -15.08 2.18
C SER A 19 -15.58 -14.32 3.51
N THR A 20 -14.42 -13.96 4.07
CA THR A 20 -14.30 -13.27 5.35
C THR A 20 -14.26 -11.74 5.22
N ALA A 21 -14.21 -11.20 4.00
CA ALA A 21 -14.17 -9.76 3.75
C ALA A 21 -15.57 -9.20 3.51
N GLN A 22 -15.73 -7.89 3.71
CA GLN A 22 -16.99 -7.18 3.51
C GLN A 22 -16.76 -6.00 2.57
N ASP A 23 -17.68 -5.80 1.63
CA ASP A 23 -17.75 -4.61 0.80
C ASP A 23 -18.31 -3.43 1.61
N LEU A 24 -17.39 -2.58 2.07
CA LEU A 24 -17.68 -1.39 2.88
C LEU A 24 -17.82 -0.12 2.03
N LEU A 25 -17.45 -0.20 0.74
CA LEU A 25 -17.43 0.92 -0.19
C LEU A 25 -18.43 0.75 -1.35
N SER A 26 -19.17 -0.37 -1.37
CA SER A 26 -20.11 -0.72 -2.43
C SER A 26 -19.45 -0.79 -3.81
N VAL A 27 -18.24 -1.38 -3.88
CA VAL A 27 -17.50 -1.56 -5.13
C VAL A 27 -18.08 -2.67 -6.02
N GLY A 28 -18.83 -3.61 -5.43
CA GLY A 28 -19.42 -4.73 -6.17
C GLY A 28 -18.40 -5.82 -6.56
N PRO A 29 -18.83 -6.85 -7.31
CA PRO A 29 -17.94 -7.93 -7.74
C PRO A 29 -16.90 -7.42 -8.75
N SER A 30 -15.68 -7.97 -8.67
CA SER A 30 -14.62 -7.67 -9.62
C SER A 30 -15.06 -8.10 -11.03
N PRO A 31 -15.00 -7.21 -12.04
CA PRO A 31 -15.49 -7.51 -13.38
C PRO A 31 -14.67 -8.61 -14.08
N PHE A 32 -13.38 -8.73 -13.74
CA PHE A 32 -12.45 -9.64 -14.42
C PHE A 32 -11.63 -10.51 -13.44
N GLY A 33 -11.97 -10.49 -12.15
CA GLY A 33 -11.22 -11.21 -11.12
C GLY A 33 -9.76 -10.74 -10.98
N ARG A 34 -9.44 -9.50 -11.38
CA ARG A 34 -8.09 -8.95 -11.31
C ARG A 34 -8.17 -7.52 -10.79
N GLU A 35 -7.49 -7.25 -9.69
CA GLU A 35 -7.53 -5.94 -9.02
C GLU A 35 -6.11 -5.45 -8.71
N LEU A 36 -5.87 -4.18 -8.99
CA LEU A 36 -4.61 -3.50 -8.68
C LEU A 36 -4.88 -2.37 -7.69
N LEU A 37 -4.22 -2.43 -6.54
CA LEU A 37 -4.10 -1.29 -5.63
C LEU A 37 -2.72 -0.66 -5.84
N PHE A 38 -2.68 0.46 -6.57
CA PHE A 38 -1.47 1.26 -6.73
C PHE A 38 -1.39 2.32 -5.64
N LEU A 39 -0.50 2.12 -4.65
CA LEU A 39 -0.25 3.07 -3.58
C LEU A 39 0.99 3.92 -3.87
N ILE A 40 0.79 5.22 -3.93
CA ILE A 40 1.85 6.22 -4.03
C ILE A 40 2.04 6.84 -2.64
N ASP A 41 3.17 6.58 -1.99
CA ASP A 41 3.44 7.14 -0.65
C ASP A 41 3.55 8.67 -0.72
N GLY A 42 3.02 9.36 0.28
CA GLY A 42 2.98 10.82 0.33
C GLY A 42 1.98 11.49 -0.64
N PHE A 43 1.15 10.73 -1.36
CA PHE A 43 0.16 11.28 -2.31
C PHE A 43 -1.13 11.71 -1.62
N GLY A 44 -1.15 12.93 -1.08
CA GLY A 44 -2.32 13.53 -0.45
C GLY A 44 -3.38 14.03 -1.46
N ALA A 45 -4.63 14.18 -1.01
CA ALA A 45 -5.74 14.64 -1.87
C ALA A 45 -5.51 16.03 -2.48
N ASP A 46 -4.79 16.92 -1.79
CA ASP A 46 -4.47 18.26 -2.29
C ASP A 46 -3.53 18.22 -3.51
N VAL A 47 -2.76 17.14 -3.67
CA VAL A 47 -1.89 16.95 -4.85
C VAL A 47 -2.72 16.97 -6.13
N ILE A 48 -3.89 16.34 -6.10
CA ILE A 48 -4.85 16.25 -7.22
C ILE A 48 -5.35 17.62 -7.65
N ASN A 49 -5.57 18.53 -6.71
CA ASN A 49 -6.15 19.85 -7.01
C ASN A 49 -5.08 20.88 -7.39
N ASN A 50 -3.88 20.78 -6.79
CA ASN A 50 -2.86 21.82 -6.89
C ASN A 50 -1.77 21.51 -7.93
N TYR A 51 -1.61 20.25 -8.35
CA TYR A 51 -0.50 19.82 -9.21
C TYR A 51 -0.95 18.91 -10.36
N SER A 52 -2.19 19.08 -10.84
CA SER A 52 -2.74 18.29 -11.96
C SER A 52 -1.87 18.34 -13.22
N ASP A 53 -1.24 19.47 -13.49
CA ASP A 53 -0.42 19.70 -14.69
C ASP A 53 0.82 18.81 -14.73
N ALA A 54 1.35 18.43 -13.54
CA ALA A 54 2.48 17.52 -13.42
C ALA A 54 2.08 16.03 -13.51
N MET A 55 0.78 15.71 -13.50
CA MET A 55 0.25 14.34 -13.58
C MET A 55 -1.00 14.25 -14.47
N PRO A 56 -0.86 14.51 -15.79
CA PRO A 56 -1.99 14.59 -16.71
C PRO A 56 -2.73 13.25 -16.90
N THR A 57 -2.13 12.12 -16.58
CA THR A 57 -2.76 10.79 -16.72
C THR A 57 -3.60 10.47 -15.48
N ILE A 58 -3.01 10.56 -14.29
CA ILE A 58 -3.68 10.28 -13.01
C ILE A 58 -4.82 11.27 -12.77
N SER A 59 -4.64 12.55 -13.13
CA SER A 59 -5.66 13.59 -12.95
C SER A 59 -6.97 13.35 -13.74
N ARG A 60 -6.92 12.51 -14.79
CA ARG A 60 -8.09 12.13 -15.61
C ARG A 60 -8.84 10.92 -15.09
N LEU A 61 -8.33 10.24 -14.06
CA LEU A 61 -9.03 9.11 -13.44
C LEU A 61 -10.34 9.57 -12.77
N THR A 62 -11.29 8.64 -12.69
CA THR A 62 -12.52 8.84 -11.93
C THR A 62 -12.20 9.01 -10.44
N LYS A 63 -12.62 10.14 -9.86
CA LYS A 63 -12.45 10.45 -8.44
C LYS A 63 -13.65 9.96 -7.66
N PHE A 64 -13.49 8.88 -6.89
CA PHE A 64 -14.57 8.33 -6.05
C PHE A 64 -14.73 9.05 -4.71
N GLY A 65 -13.66 9.65 -4.18
CA GLY A 65 -13.71 10.41 -2.94
C GLY A 65 -12.34 10.61 -2.31
N THR A 66 -12.31 11.41 -1.24
CA THR A 66 -11.14 11.61 -0.41
C THR A 66 -11.05 10.52 0.65
N VAL A 67 -9.90 9.85 0.71
CA VAL A 67 -9.62 8.80 1.70
C VAL A 67 -9.03 9.43 2.96
N LYS A 68 -9.62 9.12 4.12
CA LYS A 68 -9.06 9.46 5.43
C LYS A 68 -8.09 8.38 5.91
N THR A 69 -6.99 8.80 6.50
CA THR A 69 -6.01 7.94 7.16
C THR A 69 -6.27 7.83 8.66
N SER A 70 -5.73 6.79 9.28
CA SER A 70 -5.70 6.65 10.73
C SER A 70 -4.70 7.64 11.36
N PHE A 71 -4.89 7.97 12.63
CA PHE A 71 -3.86 8.64 13.43
C PHE A 71 -2.93 7.61 14.11
N PRO A 72 -1.60 7.82 14.13
CA PRO A 72 -0.88 8.87 13.41
C PRO A 72 -0.76 8.55 11.91
N SER A 73 -0.76 9.58 11.06
CA SER A 73 -0.69 9.46 9.60
C SER A 73 0.72 9.14 9.11
N THR A 74 1.27 8.00 9.54
CA THR A 74 2.59 7.49 9.15
C THR A 74 2.47 6.29 8.22
N THR A 75 3.47 6.05 7.37
CA THR A 75 3.54 4.86 6.50
C THR A 75 3.29 3.57 7.28
N ALA A 76 3.94 3.39 8.43
CA ALA A 76 3.80 2.18 9.24
C ALA A 76 2.36 1.92 9.70
N THR A 77 1.68 2.97 10.17
CA THR A 77 0.29 2.90 10.64
C THR A 77 -0.68 2.71 9.48
N SER A 78 -0.54 3.52 8.43
CA SER A 78 -1.42 3.50 7.26
C SER A 78 -1.37 2.16 6.52
N LEU A 79 -0.17 1.64 6.25
CA LEU A 79 -0.04 0.36 5.55
C LEU A 79 -0.59 -0.81 6.36
N ALA A 80 -0.37 -0.83 7.68
CA ALA A 80 -0.97 -1.84 8.54
C ALA A 80 -2.50 -1.74 8.60
N THR A 81 -3.04 -0.52 8.65
CA THR A 81 -4.49 -0.29 8.56
C THR A 81 -5.05 -0.81 7.24
N LEU A 82 -4.36 -0.52 6.13
CA LEU A 82 -4.76 -0.94 4.78
C LEU A 82 -4.74 -2.46 4.65
N THR A 83 -3.64 -3.12 5.04
CA THR A 83 -3.47 -4.56 4.81
C THR A 83 -4.23 -5.44 5.79
N THR A 84 -4.61 -4.92 6.96
CA THR A 84 -5.42 -5.67 7.95
C THR A 84 -6.91 -5.32 7.89
N GLY A 85 -7.26 -4.16 7.34
CA GLY A 85 -8.62 -3.61 7.40
C GLY A 85 -9.04 -3.17 8.81
N THR A 86 -8.11 -3.04 9.76
CA THR A 86 -8.39 -2.69 11.16
C THR A 86 -7.76 -1.35 11.54
N LEU A 87 -8.20 -0.76 12.66
CA LEU A 87 -7.64 0.49 13.17
C LEU A 87 -6.35 0.26 14.00
N PRO A 88 -5.52 1.30 14.24
CA PRO A 88 -4.21 1.15 14.87
C PRO A 88 -4.20 0.46 16.23
N GLY A 89 -5.24 0.67 17.05
CA GLY A 89 -5.38 0.00 18.34
C GLY A 89 -5.48 -1.52 18.24
N ALA A 90 -5.95 -2.07 17.12
CA ALA A 90 -6.06 -3.50 16.90
C ALA A 90 -4.77 -4.10 16.31
N HIS A 91 -4.22 -3.48 15.26
CA HIS A 91 -3.03 -4.03 14.59
C HIS A 91 -1.69 -3.65 15.27
N GLY A 92 -1.66 -2.72 16.23
CA GLY A 92 -0.47 -2.43 17.05
C GLY A 92 0.64 -1.62 16.36
N MET A 93 0.44 -1.20 15.11
CA MET A 93 1.40 -0.36 14.37
C MET A 93 1.11 1.13 14.62
N LEU A 94 1.60 1.63 15.75
CA LEU A 94 1.21 2.93 16.32
C LEU A 94 2.12 4.11 15.95
N GLY A 95 2.96 3.97 14.93
CA GLY A 95 3.77 5.07 14.40
C GLY A 95 5.14 4.64 13.90
N TYR A 96 5.97 5.64 13.60
CA TYR A 96 7.32 5.43 13.06
C TYR A 96 8.31 4.89 14.10
N THR A 97 8.26 5.43 15.33
CA THR A 97 9.10 4.98 16.46
C THR A 97 8.24 4.75 17.67
N VAL A 98 8.40 3.58 18.28
CA VAL A 98 7.57 3.10 19.39
C VAL A 98 8.43 2.32 20.37
N GLN A 99 8.15 2.46 21.67
CA GLN A 99 8.87 1.70 22.67
C GLN A 99 8.44 0.23 22.66
N VAL A 100 9.39 -0.68 22.61
CA VAL A 100 9.15 -2.12 22.70
C VAL A 100 8.61 -2.43 24.10
N PRO A 101 7.42 -3.03 24.25
CA PRO A 101 6.86 -3.36 25.55
C PRO A 101 7.80 -4.25 26.36
N ARG A 102 7.89 -3.99 27.68
CA ARG A 102 8.65 -4.81 28.65
C ARG A 102 10.14 -5.04 28.31
N SER A 103 10.72 -4.17 27.48
CA SER A 103 12.11 -4.29 27.01
C SER A 103 13.14 -3.49 27.81
N GLY A 104 12.71 -2.77 28.85
CA GLY A 104 13.58 -1.83 29.58
C GLY A 104 13.90 -0.54 28.81
N GLY A 105 13.04 -0.13 27.86
CA GLY A 105 13.16 1.17 27.17
C GLY A 105 13.69 1.11 25.73
N ARG A 106 13.84 -0.08 25.15
CA ARG A 106 14.25 -0.22 23.75
C ARG A 106 13.23 0.40 22.81
N ILE A 107 13.70 1.17 21.83
CA ILE A 107 12.86 1.80 20.80
C ILE A 107 12.95 0.98 19.51
N LEU A 108 11.79 0.67 18.94
CA LEU A 108 11.66 0.10 17.60
C LEU A 108 11.39 1.23 16.61
N ASN A 109 12.18 1.29 15.55
CA ASN A 109 11.88 2.06 14.34
C ASN A 109 11.23 1.11 13.34
N ALA A 110 9.97 1.36 12.98
CA ALA A 110 9.20 0.46 12.14
C ALA A 110 9.82 0.29 10.74
N LEU A 111 10.51 1.29 10.17
CA LEU A 111 11.07 1.19 8.81
C LEU A 111 12.50 0.65 8.75
N LYS A 112 13.23 0.63 9.88
CA LYS A 112 14.55 -0.01 9.97
C LYS A 112 14.48 -1.43 10.53
N TRP A 113 13.52 -1.66 11.42
CA TRP A 113 13.25 -2.88 12.17
C TRP A 113 14.41 -3.43 13.02
N ASP A 114 14.12 -3.82 14.25
CA ASP A 114 15.05 -4.55 15.11
C ASP A 114 14.72 -6.04 15.02
N GLU A 115 15.62 -6.86 14.46
CA GLU A 115 15.41 -8.31 14.27
C GLU A 115 15.15 -9.08 15.57
N ARG A 116 15.47 -8.51 16.75
CA ARG A 116 15.11 -9.09 18.05
C ARG A 116 13.62 -8.95 18.37
N VAL A 117 12.87 -8.18 17.59
CA VAL A 117 11.43 -8.03 17.69
C VAL A 117 10.80 -8.86 16.59
N ASP A 118 10.07 -9.91 16.98
CA ASP A 118 9.34 -10.74 16.05
C ASP A 118 8.19 -9.95 15.39
N PRO A 119 8.22 -9.76 14.05
CA PRO A 119 7.17 -9.07 13.31
C PRO A 119 5.76 -9.64 13.48
N VAL A 120 5.63 -10.96 13.61
CA VAL A 120 4.34 -11.65 13.69
C VAL A 120 3.73 -11.45 15.07
N ASN A 121 4.55 -11.49 16.11
CA ASN A 121 4.10 -11.18 17.47
C ASN A 121 3.79 -9.69 17.65
N TRP A 122 4.53 -8.81 16.97
CA TRP A 122 4.32 -7.37 17.05
C TRP A 122 3.00 -6.93 16.42
N GLN A 123 2.68 -7.47 15.24
CA GLN A 123 1.44 -7.21 14.50
C GLN A 123 0.65 -8.53 14.41
N PRO A 124 -0.24 -8.81 15.39
CA PRO A 124 -0.85 -10.13 15.53
C PRO A 124 -2.12 -10.33 14.69
N VAL A 125 -2.67 -9.27 14.08
CA VAL A 125 -3.90 -9.39 13.28
C VAL A 125 -3.56 -10.05 11.95
N PRO A 126 -4.20 -11.17 11.55
CA PRO A 126 -4.00 -11.77 10.24
C PRO A 126 -4.25 -10.75 9.14
N THR A 127 -3.29 -10.62 8.23
CA THR A 127 -3.43 -9.72 7.10
C THR A 127 -4.54 -10.23 6.17
N LEU A 128 -5.18 -9.32 5.44
CA LEU A 128 -6.11 -9.70 4.37
C LEU A 128 -5.42 -10.51 3.28
N PHE A 129 -4.11 -10.35 3.15
CA PHE A 129 -3.26 -11.07 2.20
C PHE A 129 -3.11 -12.55 2.58
N GLU A 130 -2.84 -12.84 3.86
CA GLU A 130 -2.86 -14.22 4.41
C GLU A 130 -4.23 -14.88 4.22
N ARG A 131 -5.30 -14.14 4.53
CA ARG A 131 -6.68 -14.63 4.42
C ARG A 131 -7.05 -14.94 2.96
N ALA A 132 -6.72 -14.04 2.04
CA ALA A 132 -6.95 -14.20 0.61
C ALA A 132 -6.16 -15.38 0.03
N ALA A 133 -4.88 -15.52 0.39
CA ALA A 133 -4.05 -16.63 -0.05
C ALA A 133 -4.59 -17.99 0.43
N ALA A 134 -5.14 -18.05 1.66
CA ALA A 134 -5.77 -19.27 2.19
C ALA A 134 -7.04 -19.68 1.42
N GLU A 135 -7.67 -18.75 0.71
CA GLU A 135 -8.83 -18.99 -0.16
C GLU A 135 -8.46 -18.99 -1.65
N ASN A 136 -7.17 -19.25 -1.97
CA ASN A 136 -6.63 -19.37 -3.34
C ASN A 136 -6.72 -18.10 -4.20
N ILE A 137 -6.79 -16.91 -3.59
CA ILE A 137 -6.61 -15.64 -4.30
C ILE A 137 -5.11 -15.38 -4.43
N ASN A 138 -4.64 -15.14 -5.66
CA ASN A 138 -3.25 -14.80 -5.92
C ASN A 138 -2.95 -13.38 -5.42
N VAL A 139 -2.18 -13.26 -4.35
CA VAL A 139 -1.78 -11.96 -3.76
C VAL A 139 -0.31 -11.69 -4.07
N THR A 140 -0.02 -10.56 -4.70
CA THR A 140 1.36 -10.13 -5.01
C THR A 140 1.63 -8.72 -4.49
N HIS A 141 2.79 -8.54 -3.85
CA HIS A 141 3.32 -7.23 -3.44
C HIS A 141 4.49 -6.87 -4.36
N VAL A 142 4.30 -5.85 -5.18
CA VAL A 142 5.31 -5.33 -6.12
C VAL A 142 5.86 -4.01 -5.57
N ALA A 143 7.15 -3.97 -5.25
CA ALA A 143 7.79 -2.80 -4.65
C ALA A 143 9.33 -2.85 -4.77
N ALA A 144 10.03 -1.81 -4.30
CA ALA A 144 11.49 -1.74 -4.31
C ALA A 144 12.12 -2.98 -3.64
N LYS A 145 13.17 -3.54 -4.25
CA LYS A 145 13.81 -4.78 -3.76
C LYS A 145 14.34 -4.66 -2.34
N ARG A 146 14.76 -3.46 -1.93
CA ARG A 146 15.26 -3.17 -0.57
C ARG A 146 14.24 -3.43 0.56
N TYR A 147 12.94 -3.48 0.27
CA TYR A 147 11.92 -3.77 1.30
C TYR A 147 11.59 -5.25 1.41
N GLU A 148 12.09 -6.07 0.49
CA GLU A 148 11.88 -7.52 0.51
C GLU A 148 12.42 -8.11 1.80
N ASN A 149 11.61 -8.93 2.48
CA ASN A 149 11.94 -9.60 3.73
C ASN A 149 12.32 -8.70 4.92
N THR A 150 12.16 -7.37 4.83
CA THR A 150 12.33 -6.50 6.02
C THR A 150 11.32 -6.88 7.10
N GLY A 151 11.65 -6.66 8.37
CA GLY A 151 10.73 -6.97 9.46
C GLY A 151 9.39 -6.25 9.35
N PHE A 152 9.36 -5.03 8.81
CA PHE A 152 8.11 -4.33 8.51
C PHE A 152 7.27 -5.05 7.46
N THR A 153 7.89 -5.48 6.36
CA THR A 153 7.20 -6.26 5.32
C THR A 153 6.62 -7.56 5.89
N ARG A 154 7.40 -8.27 6.73
CA ARG A 154 6.94 -9.46 7.45
C ARG A 154 5.86 -9.14 8.51
N ALA A 155 5.77 -7.90 8.99
CA ALA A 155 4.75 -7.48 9.96
C ALA A 155 3.41 -7.15 9.30
N VAL A 156 3.36 -6.63 8.06
CA VAL A 156 2.10 -6.09 7.50
C VAL A 156 1.71 -6.64 6.14
N PHE A 157 2.59 -7.33 5.43
CA PHE A 157 2.33 -7.83 4.06
C PHE A 157 2.42 -9.36 3.93
N ARG A 158 2.28 -10.09 5.04
CA ARG A 158 2.30 -11.58 5.04
C ARG A 158 1.26 -12.15 4.08
N GLY A 159 1.52 -13.32 3.52
CA GLY A 159 0.61 -13.99 2.57
C GLY A 159 0.74 -13.50 1.11
N ALA A 160 1.39 -12.37 0.84
CA ALA A 160 1.72 -11.96 -0.52
C ALA A 160 3.02 -12.59 -1.03
N LYS A 161 3.06 -12.93 -2.32
CA LYS A 161 4.32 -13.16 -3.05
C LYS A 161 5.00 -11.81 -3.28
N TYR A 162 6.22 -11.63 -2.79
CA TYR A 162 6.96 -10.39 -3.00
C TYR A 162 7.67 -10.40 -4.36
N LYS A 163 7.58 -9.28 -5.09
CA LYS A 163 8.27 -9.06 -6.37
C LYS A 163 9.07 -7.75 -6.28
N GLY A 164 10.37 -7.90 -6.03
CA GLY A 164 11.30 -6.80 -5.88
C GLY A 164 11.77 -6.23 -7.22
N ALA A 165 11.44 -4.96 -7.50
CA ALA A 165 11.84 -4.25 -8.71
C ALA A 165 12.28 -2.81 -8.38
N ASN A 166 13.34 -2.32 -9.01
CA ASN A 166 13.95 -1.01 -8.68
C ASN A 166 13.77 0.06 -9.76
N VAL A 167 13.20 -0.30 -10.91
CA VAL A 167 12.94 0.62 -12.02
C VAL A 167 11.50 0.47 -12.50
N SER A 168 10.93 1.53 -13.06
CA SER A 168 9.52 1.57 -13.46
C SER A 168 9.14 0.47 -14.46
N ALA A 169 10.02 0.15 -15.42
CA ALA A 169 9.76 -0.92 -16.39
C ALA A 169 9.56 -2.29 -15.72
N ASP A 170 10.41 -2.61 -14.74
CA ASP A 170 10.33 -3.88 -14.00
C ASP A 170 9.10 -3.91 -13.08
N LEU A 171 8.78 -2.79 -12.41
CA LEU A 171 7.57 -2.67 -11.59
C LEU A 171 6.31 -2.92 -12.44
N ILE A 172 6.26 -2.37 -13.66
CA ILE A 172 5.16 -2.60 -14.61
C ILE A 172 5.13 -4.07 -15.05
N ALA A 173 6.27 -4.64 -15.44
CA ALA A 173 6.35 -6.01 -15.91
C ALA A 173 5.90 -7.03 -14.85
N GLU A 174 6.36 -6.88 -13.61
CA GLU A 174 5.95 -7.74 -12.49
C GLU A 174 4.47 -7.56 -12.15
N THR A 175 3.96 -6.32 -12.17
CA THR A 175 2.53 -6.03 -11.94
C THR A 175 1.66 -6.73 -12.98
N ARG A 176 2.00 -6.55 -14.27
CA ARG A 176 1.30 -7.20 -15.39
C ARG A 176 1.35 -8.72 -15.28
N ALA A 177 2.52 -9.28 -14.97
CA ALA A 177 2.68 -10.73 -14.84
C ALA A 177 1.82 -11.29 -13.69
N ALA A 178 1.75 -10.59 -12.56
CA ALA A 178 0.98 -11.00 -11.39
C ALA A 178 -0.54 -10.93 -11.58
N LEU A 179 -1.03 -10.07 -12.48
CA LEU A 179 -2.46 -9.94 -12.80
C LEU A 179 -3.00 -11.02 -13.75
N LYS A 180 -2.15 -11.93 -14.28
CA LYS A 180 -2.56 -12.94 -15.26
C LYS A 180 -3.37 -14.10 -14.66
N GLU A 181 -3.00 -14.56 -13.47
CA GLU A 181 -3.58 -15.76 -12.84
C GLU A 181 -4.71 -15.36 -11.87
N THR A 182 -5.96 -15.44 -12.32
CA THR A 182 -7.13 -14.97 -11.57
C THR A 182 -7.72 -16.03 -10.62
N PRO A 183 -8.31 -15.65 -9.46
CA PRO A 183 -8.46 -14.29 -8.97
C PRO A 183 -7.12 -13.71 -8.48
N ALA A 184 -6.82 -12.47 -8.89
CA ALA A 184 -5.53 -11.81 -8.64
C ALA A 184 -5.72 -10.46 -7.95
N PHE A 185 -4.94 -10.24 -6.89
CA PHE A 185 -4.75 -8.95 -6.26
C PHE A 185 -3.27 -8.56 -6.30
N VAL A 186 -2.98 -7.39 -6.86
CA VAL A 186 -1.64 -6.82 -6.83
C VAL A 186 -1.64 -5.53 -6.01
N TYR A 187 -0.75 -5.48 -5.02
CA TYR A 187 -0.41 -4.25 -4.31
C TYR A 187 0.91 -3.73 -4.87
N LEU A 188 0.84 -2.63 -5.63
CA LEU A 188 1.98 -1.94 -6.20
C LEU A 188 2.30 -0.72 -5.34
N TYR A 189 3.54 -0.60 -4.89
CA TYR A 189 3.97 0.49 -4.00
C TYR A 189 5.18 1.23 -4.54
N VAL A 190 5.08 2.56 -4.55
CA VAL A 190 6.19 3.48 -4.86
C VAL A 190 6.28 4.56 -3.78
N ASN A 191 7.50 4.98 -3.45
CA ASN A 191 7.76 5.91 -2.35
C ASN A 191 8.55 7.17 -2.78
N ASP A 192 8.81 7.32 -4.07
CA ASP A 192 9.65 8.38 -4.62
C ASP A 192 9.09 9.78 -4.34
N LEU A 193 7.76 9.92 -4.35
CA LEU A 193 7.09 11.19 -4.07
C LEU A 193 7.26 11.63 -2.61
N ASP A 194 6.99 10.73 -1.66
CA ASP A 194 7.23 10.96 -0.23
C ASP A 194 8.71 11.29 0.06
N ALA A 195 9.62 10.51 -0.53
CA ALA A 195 11.06 10.73 -0.38
C ALA A 195 11.50 12.11 -0.91
N ALA A 196 11.01 12.52 -2.08
CA ALA A 196 11.27 13.85 -2.63
C ALA A 196 10.66 14.96 -1.76
N GLY A 197 9.45 14.73 -1.22
CA GLY A 197 8.77 15.68 -0.35
C GLY A 197 9.51 15.90 0.97
N HIS A 198 10.04 14.82 1.57
CA HIS A 198 10.87 14.91 2.76
C HIS A 198 12.23 15.58 2.52
N SER A 199 12.83 15.35 1.36
CA SER A 199 14.16 15.85 1.04
C SER A 199 14.14 17.34 0.64
N ASP A 200 13.16 17.75 -0.18
CA ASP A 200 13.19 19.05 -0.88
C ASP A 200 11.89 19.85 -0.73
N GLY A 201 10.86 19.27 -0.08
CA GLY A 201 9.56 19.91 0.12
C GLY A 201 8.56 19.64 -1.01
N VAL A 202 7.27 19.64 -0.65
CA VAL A 202 6.15 19.51 -1.60
C VAL A 202 6.14 20.71 -2.56
N GLY A 203 6.00 20.45 -3.85
CA GLY A 203 6.00 21.47 -4.90
C GLY A 203 7.38 21.93 -5.37
N SER A 204 8.48 21.40 -4.80
CA SER A 204 9.83 21.60 -5.33
C SER A 204 10.01 20.96 -6.71
N GLU A 205 11.02 21.41 -7.48
CA GLU A 205 11.31 20.83 -8.80
C GLU A 205 11.55 19.31 -8.74
N LYS A 206 12.24 18.84 -7.70
CA LYS A 206 12.50 17.41 -7.50
C LYS A 206 11.23 16.64 -7.16
N TRP A 207 10.34 17.21 -6.35
CA TRP A 207 9.05 16.60 -6.04
C TRP A 207 8.13 16.54 -7.26
N LEU A 208 8.09 17.61 -8.06
CA LEU A 208 7.35 17.65 -9.32
C LEU A 208 7.90 16.63 -10.34
N ALA A 209 9.22 16.49 -10.43
CA ALA A 209 9.84 15.48 -11.27
C ALA A 209 9.45 14.05 -10.83
N ALA A 210 9.45 13.77 -9.53
CA ALA A 210 8.99 12.48 -8.99
C ALA A 210 7.51 12.22 -9.32
N LEU A 211 6.65 13.23 -9.17
CA LEU A 211 5.23 13.16 -9.52
C LEU A 211 5.02 12.84 -11.01
N SER A 212 5.71 13.55 -11.90
CA SER A 212 5.61 13.31 -13.35
C SER A 212 6.18 11.95 -13.77
N MET A 213 7.24 11.47 -13.11
CA MET A 213 7.77 10.11 -13.33
C MET A 213 6.75 9.03 -12.95
N ILE A 214 6.04 9.22 -11.84
CA ILE A 214 4.99 8.30 -11.38
C ILE A 214 3.79 8.33 -12.33
N ASP A 215 3.37 9.52 -12.81
CA ASP A 215 2.32 9.65 -13.83
C ASP A 215 2.70 8.92 -15.12
N GLN A 216 3.93 9.08 -15.59
CA GLN A 216 4.43 8.41 -16.79
C GLN A 216 4.51 6.88 -16.61
N MET A 217 4.91 6.41 -15.43
CA MET A 217 4.88 4.99 -15.08
C MET A 217 3.44 4.46 -15.12
N PHE A 218 2.48 5.17 -14.53
CA PHE A 218 1.07 4.81 -14.56
C PHE A 218 0.52 4.78 -16.00
N ALA A 219 0.86 5.79 -16.81
CA ALA A 219 0.47 5.86 -18.21
C ALA A 219 0.98 4.69 -19.05
N ASN A 220 2.17 4.16 -18.72
CA ASN A 220 2.71 2.97 -19.38
C ASN A 220 2.04 1.70 -18.87
N LEU A 221 1.77 1.60 -17.57
CA LEU A 221 1.03 0.46 -17.00
C LEU A 221 -0.37 0.32 -17.62
N MET A 222 -1.06 1.42 -17.90
CA MET A 222 -2.38 1.42 -18.55
C MET A 222 -2.38 0.90 -19.99
N LYS A 223 -1.22 0.71 -20.62
CA LYS A 223 -1.08 0.19 -21.99
C LYS A 223 -0.83 -1.32 -22.05
N GLU A 224 -0.59 -1.95 -20.90
CA GLU A 224 -0.23 -3.37 -20.77
C GLU A 224 -1.43 -4.32 -20.61
#